data_AF-A0A4Y6PVC6-F1
#
_entry.id   AF-A0A4Y6PVC6-F1
#
_cell.length_a   1.000
_cell.length_b   1.000
_cell.length_c   1.000
_cell.angle_alpha   90.00
_cell.angle_beta   90.00
_cell.angle_gamma   90.00
#
_symmetry.space_group_name_H-M   'P 1'
#
loop_
_entity.id
_entity.type
_entity.pdbx_description
1 polymer ?
#
loop_
_entity_poly.entity_id
_entity_poly.type
_entity_poly.pdbx_seq_one_letter_code
_entity_poly.pdbx_strand_id
1 'polypeptide(L)'
;MIETALDYNGSISGSPDGSTAAERYPSDDLKRYRYHTGATLRPLAPDEPCPVLFRDIGFEAMVTFLRGELTRLAGPLTPVTYMRTADYEEPYTDYEQIGRLVFLRPLAVQPWHSGVDTVFVSRATRMIDPSLIGFVPGDVALEDAGRMLADARDTSDLRDAFGGTSYETQRRHELARLEALCEEFWAAEEKALPLRKMLQGGDYEKSMRARELMARHDIDENDLCAAWHHVPRERRDRLVAALEECSL
;
A
#
# COMPACT_ATOMS: atom_id res chain seq x y z
N MET A 1 -27.12 -28.19 9.46
CA MET A 1 -28.58 -27.93 9.43
C MET A 1 -28.84 -26.68 10.25
N ILE A 2 -29.73 -25.80 9.76
CA ILE A 2 -29.91 -24.36 10.09
C ILE A 2 -28.94 -23.53 9.18
N GLU A 3 -29.27 -23.07 7.96
CA GLU A 3 -30.36 -22.17 7.46
C GLU A 3 -30.57 -20.97 8.41
N THR A 4 -30.33 -19.70 8.05
CA THR A 4 -31.12 -18.96 7.06
C THR A 4 -30.46 -17.63 6.62
N ALA A 5 -30.77 -17.26 5.36
CA ALA A 5 -31.14 -15.93 4.85
C ALA A 5 -30.09 -14.82 4.65
N LEU A 6 -29.58 -14.80 3.41
CA LEU A 6 -29.51 -13.60 2.57
C LEU A 6 -30.86 -12.89 2.49
N ASP A 7 -30.89 -11.58 2.69
CA ASP A 7 -31.76 -10.63 1.97
C ASP A 7 -31.39 -9.19 2.38
N TYR A 8 -30.78 -8.44 1.46
CA TYR A 8 -30.80 -6.99 1.51
C TYR A 8 -30.95 -6.42 0.09
N ASN A 9 -32.13 -6.68 -0.49
CA ASN A 9 -32.65 -5.92 -1.61
C ASN A 9 -33.31 -4.65 -1.06
N GLY A 10 -32.54 -3.56 -1.00
CA GLY A 10 -33.05 -2.22 -0.79
C GLY A 10 -32.92 -1.41 -2.08
N SER A 11 -34.01 -1.31 -2.84
CA SER A 11 -34.14 -0.35 -3.91
C SER A 11 -34.03 1.08 -3.35
N ILE A 12 -33.12 1.89 -3.88
CA ILE A 12 -33.15 3.34 -3.71
C ILE A 12 -33.50 3.94 -5.06
N SER A 13 -34.79 4.21 -5.22
CA SER A 13 -35.34 5.13 -6.20
C SER A 13 -34.72 6.52 -5.98
N GLY A 14 -34.31 7.17 -7.07
CA GLY A 14 -33.53 8.40 -7.04
C GLY A 14 -34.20 9.61 -6.41
N SER A 15 -33.36 10.54 -5.97
CA SER A 15 -33.63 11.98 -5.95
C SER A 15 -32.50 12.68 -6.73
N PRO A 16 -32.83 13.59 -7.67
CA PRO A 16 -31.85 14.24 -8.51
C PRO A 16 -31.42 15.56 -7.86
N ASP A 17 -30.54 15.51 -6.86
CA ASP A 17 -29.85 16.71 -6.38
C ASP A 17 -28.37 16.58 -6.70
N GLY A 18 -27.95 17.36 -7.70
CA GLY A 18 -26.57 17.50 -8.17
C GLY A 18 -25.66 18.18 -7.16
N SER A 19 -25.54 17.64 -5.96
CA SER A 19 -24.54 18.05 -4.98
C SER A 19 -23.19 17.49 -5.39
N THR A 20 -22.34 18.36 -5.93
CA THR A 20 -20.97 18.01 -6.27
C THR A 20 -20.19 17.70 -4.98
N ALA A 21 -19.26 16.74 -5.04
CA ALA A 21 -18.46 16.26 -3.91
C ALA A 21 -17.66 17.36 -3.14
N ALA A 22 -17.70 18.61 -3.57
CA ALA A 22 -17.10 19.78 -2.94
C ALA A 22 -17.89 20.35 -1.75
N GLU A 23 -19.20 20.08 -1.59
CA GLU A 23 -20.04 20.90 -0.69
C GLU A 23 -19.91 20.63 0.82
N ARG A 24 -19.18 19.60 1.28
CA ARG A 24 -18.89 19.38 2.72
C ARG A 24 -17.50 18.79 2.97
N TYR A 25 -16.46 19.45 2.45
CA TYR A 25 -15.10 19.18 2.89
C TYR A 25 -14.72 20.08 4.08
N PRO A 26 -14.08 19.56 5.15
CA PRO A 26 -13.90 18.13 5.44
C PRO A 26 -15.19 17.49 6.00
N SER A 27 -15.50 16.24 5.64
CA SER A 27 -16.66 15.52 6.19
C SER A 27 -16.35 14.70 7.44
N ASP A 28 -15.07 14.48 7.74
CA ASP A 28 -14.58 13.73 8.89
C ASP A 28 -13.65 14.61 9.73
N ASP A 29 -13.78 14.60 11.07
CA ASP A 29 -12.78 15.20 11.95
C ASP A 29 -11.63 14.21 12.17
N LEU A 30 -10.56 14.35 11.38
CA LEU A 30 -9.40 13.48 11.50
C LEU A 30 -8.50 13.83 12.68
N LYS A 31 -8.67 14.99 13.35
CA LYS A 31 -7.83 15.38 14.51
C LYS A 31 -7.87 14.35 15.63
N ARG A 32 -9.01 13.66 15.79
CA ARG A 32 -9.18 12.58 16.78
C ARG A 32 -8.20 11.40 16.59
N TYR A 33 -7.62 11.25 15.40
CA TYR A 33 -6.64 10.21 15.10
C TYR A 33 -5.18 10.65 15.34
N ARG A 34 -4.95 11.82 15.97
CA ARG A 34 -3.61 12.27 16.36
C ARG A 34 -2.83 11.21 17.15
N TYR A 35 -3.50 10.46 18.03
CA TYR A 35 -2.87 9.36 18.78
C TYR A 35 -2.32 8.25 17.87
N HIS A 36 -2.95 7.99 16.72
CA HIS A 36 -2.51 6.97 15.77
C HIS A 36 -1.42 7.44 14.81
N THR A 37 -1.34 8.75 14.57
CA THR A 37 -0.44 9.32 13.55
C THR A 37 0.77 10.02 14.14
N GLY A 38 0.70 10.46 15.40
CA GLY A 38 1.67 11.38 16.00
C GLY A 38 1.67 12.78 15.38
N ALA A 39 0.86 13.00 14.34
CA ALA A 39 0.97 14.11 13.41
C ALA A 39 -0.09 15.20 13.70
N THR A 40 0.20 16.44 13.32
CA THR A 40 -0.71 17.58 13.55
C THR A 40 -1.64 17.74 12.36
N LEU A 41 -2.72 16.97 12.37
CA LEU A 41 -3.63 16.88 11.24
C LEU A 41 -4.45 18.16 11.06
N ARG A 42 -4.49 18.68 9.83
CA ARG A 42 -5.34 19.81 9.44
C ARG A 42 -6.04 19.54 8.10
N PRO A 43 -7.27 20.04 7.89
CA PRO A 43 -7.85 20.03 6.55
C PRO A 43 -7.09 20.97 5.62
N LEU A 44 -7.24 20.74 4.31
CA LEU A 44 -6.88 21.68 3.26
C LEU A 44 -7.65 22.99 3.47
N ALA A 45 -7.00 24.12 3.19
CA ALA A 45 -7.72 25.38 3.07
C ALA A 45 -8.57 25.40 1.78
N PRO A 46 -9.66 26.19 1.70
CA PRO A 46 -10.55 26.21 0.53
C PRO A 46 -9.87 26.55 -0.80
N ASP A 47 -8.80 27.34 -0.75
CA ASP A 47 -8.01 27.82 -1.88
C ASP A 47 -6.67 27.10 -2.03
N GLU A 48 -6.36 26.16 -1.15
CA GLU A 48 -5.12 25.39 -1.19
C GLU A 48 -5.18 24.33 -2.30
N PRO A 49 -4.22 24.30 -3.23
CA PRO A 49 -4.19 23.29 -4.27
C PRO A 49 -3.95 21.90 -3.67
N CYS A 50 -4.62 20.89 -4.21
CA CYS A 50 -4.39 19.49 -3.86
C CYS A 50 -3.59 18.82 -4.99
N PRO A 51 -2.31 18.47 -4.76
CA PRO A 51 -1.50 17.80 -5.77
C PRO A 51 -1.98 16.38 -6.04
N VAL A 52 -1.50 15.76 -7.11
CA VAL A 52 -1.64 14.32 -7.34
C VAL A 52 -1.05 13.57 -6.15
N LEU A 53 -1.80 12.60 -5.63
CA LEU A 53 -1.41 11.83 -4.46
C LEU A 53 -1.11 10.38 -4.85
N PHE A 54 0.00 9.87 -4.35
CA PHE A 54 0.46 8.50 -4.53
C PHE A 54 0.38 7.73 -3.23
N ARG A 55 0.33 6.41 -3.34
CA ARG A 55 0.31 5.53 -2.19
C ARG A 55 1.05 4.23 -2.45
N ASP A 56 1.89 3.88 -1.50
CA ASP A 56 2.44 2.55 -1.33
C ASP A 56 1.46 1.66 -0.53
N ILE A 57 1.26 0.43 -1.01
CA ILE A 57 0.45 -0.59 -0.35
C ILE A 57 1.19 -1.93 -0.20
N GLY A 58 2.45 -2.04 -0.65
CA GLY A 58 3.19 -3.29 -0.75
C GLY A 58 2.70 -4.23 -1.86
N PHE A 59 3.51 -5.23 -2.20
CA PHE A 59 3.28 -6.10 -3.37
C PHE A 59 2.02 -6.98 -3.25
N GLU A 60 1.70 -7.55 -2.09
CA GLU A 60 0.51 -8.39 -1.92
C GLU A 60 -0.80 -7.62 -2.14
N ALA A 61 -0.88 -6.42 -1.55
CA ALA A 61 -2.03 -5.56 -1.75
C ALA A 61 -2.07 -5.00 -3.18
N MET A 62 -0.91 -4.78 -3.82
CA MET A 62 -0.83 -4.38 -5.21
C MET A 62 -1.37 -5.47 -6.16
N VAL A 63 -1.01 -6.74 -5.95
CA VAL A 63 -1.61 -7.88 -6.69
C VAL A 63 -3.13 -7.87 -6.53
N THR A 64 -3.60 -7.75 -5.28
CA THR A 64 -5.03 -7.71 -4.95
C THR A 64 -5.73 -6.54 -5.66
N PHE A 65 -5.10 -5.36 -5.72
CA PHE A 65 -5.61 -4.19 -6.44
C PHE A 65 -5.68 -4.44 -7.95
N LEU A 66 -4.61 -4.95 -8.54
CA LEU A 66 -4.51 -5.20 -9.98
C LEU A 66 -5.52 -6.24 -10.47
N ARG A 67 -5.92 -7.16 -9.61
CA ARG A 67 -7.02 -8.13 -9.84
C ARG A 67 -8.43 -7.55 -9.61
N GLY A 68 -8.55 -6.36 -9.03
CA GLY A 68 -9.84 -5.74 -8.69
C GLY A 68 -10.48 -6.28 -7.41
N GLU A 69 -9.68 -6.91 -6.55
CA GLU A 69 -10.14 -7.60 -5.33
C GLU A 69 -9.88 -6.78 -4.05
N LEU A 70 -9.19 -5.64 -4.16
CA LEU A 70 -8.79 -4.85 -3.00
C LEU A 70 -9.98 -4.13 -2.38
N THR A 71 -10.43 -4.61 -1.23
CA THR A 71 -11.62 -4.10 -0.53
C THR A 71 -11.34 -2.86 0.32
N ARG A 72 -10.09 -2.65 0.71
CA ARG A 72 -9.67 -1.53 1.57
C ARG A 72 -8.27 -1.11 1.20
N LEU A 73 -8.06 0.19 1.09
CA LEU A 73 -6.76 0.71 0.71
C LEU A 73 -5.78 0.67 1.90
N ALA A 74 -6.23 0.76 3.15
CA ALA A 74 -5.37 0.69 4.35
C ALA A 74 -5.36 -0.66 5.06
N GLY A 75 -4.30 -0.90 5.83
CA GLY A 75 -4.15 -2.10 6.65
C GLY A 75 -5.31 -2.31 7.64
N PRO A 76 -5.56 -3.55 8.08
CA PRO A 76 -6.78 -3.93 8.83
C PRO A 76 -7.07 -3.08 10.07
N LEU A 77 -6.03 -2.64 10.78
CA LEU A 77 -6.14 -1.91 12.05
C LEU A 77 -5.89 -0.40 11.91
N THR A 78 -5.54 0.10 10.72
CA THR A 78 -5.15 1.49 10.53
C THR A 78 -6.37 2.36 10.22
N PRO A 79 -6.76 3.32 11.07
CA PRO A 79 -7.97 4.13 10.86
C PRO A 79 -7.84 5.15 9.72
N VAL A 80 -6.61 5.39 9.25
CA VAL A 80 -6.28 6.33 8.18
C VAL A 80 -5.45 5.65 7.09
N THR A 81 -5.51 6.22 5.89
CA THR A 81 -4.56 5.97 4.82
C THR A 81 -3.55 7.11 4.76
N TYR A 82 -2.28 6.78 4.54
CA TYR A 82 -1.27 7.76 4.16
C TYR A 82 -1.13 7.80 2.65
N MET A 83 -0.91 9.00 2.13
CA MET A 83 -0.67 9.29 0.73
C MET A 83 0.42 10.34 0.65
N ARG A 84 1.15 10.40 -0.46
CA ARG A 84 2.34 11.21 -0.62
C ARG A 84 2.31 11.97 -1.93
N THR A 85 2.97 13.12 -1.98
CA THR A 85 3.23 13.81 -3.26
C THR A 85 4.40 13.15 -3.98
N ALA A 86 4.65 13.55 -5.23
CA ALA A 86 5.82 13.09 -5.98
C ALA A 86 7.16 13.50 -5.33
N ASP A 87 7.17 14.60 -4.58
CA ASP A 87 8.37 15.15 -3.94
C ASP A 87 8.73 14.44 -2.62
N TYR A 88 7.96 13.43 -2.20
CA TYR A 88 8.27 12.68 -1.00
C TYR A 88 9.46 11.73 -1.25
N GLU A 89 10.54 11.95 -0.52
CA GLU A 89 11.69 11.04 -0.51
C GLU A 89 11.43 9.86 0.45
N GLU A 90 11.43 8.65 -0.10
CA GLU A 90 11.33 7.44 0.70
C GLU A 90 12.58 7.26 1.57
N PRO A 91 12.45 6.96 2.87
CA PRO A 91 13.60 6.71 3.74
C PRO A 91 14.22 5.31 3.50
N TYR A 92 13.69 4.56 2.53
CA TYR A 92 14.10 3.19 2.19
C TYR A 92 14.21 3.01 0.68
N THR A 93 14.97 2.00 0.27
CA THR A 93 15.10 1.61 -1.14
C THR A 93 14.11 0.48 -1.45
N ASP A 94 13.24 0.70 -2.43
CA ASP A 94 12.41 -0.35 -3.04
C ASP A 94 13.21 -1.03 -4.15
N TYR A 95 13.86 -2.16 -3.82
CA TYR A 95 14.69 -2.89 -4.78
C TYR A 95 13.86 -3.58 -5.87
N GLU A 96 12.57 -3.79 -5.62
CA GLU A 96 11.65 -4.45 -6.54
C GLU A 96 10.87 -3.47 -7.40
N GLN A 97 10.89 -2.17 -7.11
CA GLN A 97 10.15 -1.17 -7.88
C GLN A 97 8.68 -1.61 -8.08
N ILE A 98 7.95 -1.85 -6.99
CA ILE A 98 6.61 -2.49 -7.02
C ILE A 98 5.55 -1.61 -7.72
N GLY A 99 5.87 -0.36 -7.98
CA GLY A 99 4.92 0.65 -8.44
C GLY A 99 4.09 1.21 -7.28
N ARG A 100 3.16 2.10 -7.61
CA ARG A 100 2.36 2.84 -6.62
C ARG A 100 0.93 3.00 -7.11
N LEU A 101 0.00 3.12 -6.16
CA LEU A 101 -1.33 3.61 -6.49
C LEU A 101 -1.29 5.13 -6.67
N VAL A 102 -2.10 5.64 -7.59
CA VAL A 102 -2.30 7.08 -7.78
C VAL A 102 -3.77 7.43 -7.63
N PHE A 103 -4.06 8.47 -6.86
CA PHE A 103 -5.40 9.05 -6.74
C PHE A 103 -5.54 10.16 -7.78
N LEU A 104 -6.29 9.87 -8.85
CA LEU A 104 -6.47 10.78 -10.00
C LEU A 104 -7.36 11.96 -9.64
N ARG A 105 -8.29 11.75 -8.71
CA ARG A 105 -9.09 12.82 -8.10
C ARG A 105 -8.86 12.82 -6.59
N PRO A 106 -7.73 13.36 -6.11
CA PRO A 106 -7.35 13.25 -4.71
C PRO A 106 -8.41 13.84 -3.78
N LEU A 107 -9.10 14.92 -4.15
CA LEU A 107 -10.20 15.48 -3.35
C LEU A 107 -11.38 14.52 -3.12
N ALA A 108 -11.58 13.50 -3.97
CA ALA A 108 -12.61 12.48 -3.76
C ALA A 108 -12.38 11.68 -2.47
N VAL A 109 -11.11 11.58 -2.03
CA VAL A 109 -10.75 10.93 -0.77
C VAL A 109 -10.76 11.89 0.41
N GLN A 110 -10.99 13.19 0.20
CA GLN A 110 -10.96 14.22 1.24
C GLN A 110 -9.66 14.20 2.07
N PRO A 111 -8.50 14.44 1.45
CA PRO A 111 -7.22 14.36 2.11
C PRO A 111 -7.06 15.50 3.11
N TRP A 112 -6.40 15.23 4.23
CA TRP A 112 -5.93 16.20 5.22
C TRP A 112 -4.41 16.23 5.15
N HIS A 113 -3.82 17.35 5.51
CA HIS A 113 -2.38 17.41 5.78
C HIS A 113 -2.03 16.60 7.01
N SER A 114 -0.93 15.86 6.93
CA SER A 114 -0.36 15.19 8.11
C SER A 114 0.37 16.17 9.05
N GLY A 115 0.81 17.32 8.52
CA GLY A 115 1.78 18.21 9.16
C GLY A 115 3.18 18.11 8.55
N VAL A 116 3.37 17.21 7.59
CA VAL A 116 4.49 17.19 6.64
C VAL A 116 3.92 17.53 5.26
N ASP A 117 4.52 18.49 4.56
CA ASP A 117 3.98 19.09 3.33
C ASP A 117 3.73 18.06 2.21
N THR A 118 4.59 17.05 2.13
CA THR A 118 4.53 16.00 1.10
C THR A 118 3.69 14.80 1.52
N VAL A 119 3.03 14.82 2.69
CA VAL A 119 2.28 13.67 3.23
C VAL A 119 0.86 14.08 3.64
N PHE A 120 -0.10 13.38 3.04
CA PHE A 120 -1.53 13.55 3.24
C PHE A 120 -2.15 12.30 3.89
N VAL A 121 -3.26 12.49 4.59
CA VAL A 121 -4.02 11.40 5.19
C VAL A 121 -5.51 11.48 4.86
N SER A 122 -6.17 10.34 4.79
CA SER A 122 -7.63 10.26 4.70
C SER A 122 -8.17 9.14 5.56
N ARG A 123 -9.48 9.12 5.85
CA ARG A 123 -10.13 8.03 6.56
C ARG A 123 -10.02 6.73 5.75
N ALA A 124 -9.51 5.68 6.39
CA ALA A 124 -9.26 4.40 5.73
C ALA A 124 -10.51 3.69 5.18
N THR A 125 -11.68 3.99 5.73
CA THR A 125 -12.97 3.38 5.35
C THR A 125 -13.71 4.18 4.28
N ARG A 126 -13.07 5.21 3.70
CA ARG A 126 -13.68 6.00 2.64
C ARG A 126 -13.87 5.11 1.41
N MET A 127 -15.12 4.97 0.95
CA MET A 127 -15.37 4.37 -0.35
C MET A 127 -14.93 5.35 -1.43
N ILE A 128 -14.17 4.84 -2.39
CA ILE A 128 -13.65 5.60 -3.52
C ILE A 128 -14.01 4.80 -4.76
N ASP A 129 -14.51 5.50 -5.78
CA ASP A 129 -14.76 4.90 -7.08
C ASP A 129 -13.45 4.34 -7.65
N PRO A 130 -13.37 3.04 -7.97
CA PRO A 130 -12.16 2.42 -8.52
C PRO A 130 -11.66 3.10 -9.81
N SER A 131 -12.53 3.76 -10.58
CA SER A 131 -12.13 4.52 -11.76
C SER A 131 -11.27 5.76 -11.44
N LEU A 132 -11.19 6.16 -10.17
CA LEU A 132 -10.41 7.33 -9.72
C LEU A 132 -9.07 6.92 -9.08
N ILE A 133 -8.76 5.64 -9.04
CA ILE A 133 -7.51 5.10 -8.51
C ILE A 133 -6.82 4.29 -9.61
N GLY A 134 -5.61 4.69 -9.95
CA GLY A 134 -4.79 4.02 -10.95
C GLY A 134 -3.59 3.31 -10.35
N PHE A 135 -2.87 2.61 -11.24
CA PHE A 135 -1.56 2.03 -10.96
C PHE A 135 -0.51 2.80 -11.76
N VAL A 136 0.59 3.15 -11.10
CA VAL A 136 1.79 3.70 -11.72
C VAL A 136 2.87 2.62 -11.65
N PRO A 137 3.39 2.16 -12.80
CA PRO A 137 4.50 1.21 -12.85
C PRO A 137 5.72 1.70 -12.08
N GLY A 138 6.48 0.79 -11.45
CA GLY A 138 7.59 1.19 -10.57
C GLY A 138 8.85 1.66 -11.28
N ASP A 139 8.97 1.43 -12.57
CA ASP A 139 10.02 1.98 -13.43
C ASP A 139 9.75 3.45 -13.84
N VAL A 140 8.54 3.97 -13.57
CA VAL A 140 8.17 5.36 -13.82
C VAL A 140 8.51 6.22 -12.60
N ALA A 141 9.32 7.26 -12.83
CA ALA A 141 9.61 8.26 -11.80
C ALA A 141 8.33 8.99 -11.37
N LEU A 142 8.13 9.17 -10.05
CA LEU A 142 6.89 9.77 -9.53
C LEU A 142 6.70 11.22 -9.96
N GLU A 143 7.79 11.98 -10.14
CA GLU A 143 7.72 13.34 -10.69
C GLU A 143 7.15 13.36 -12.11
N ASP A 144 7.56 12.42 -12.95
CA ASP A 144 7.06 12.28 -14.32
C ASP A 144 5.59 11.86 -14.30
N ALA A 145 5.24 10.85 -13.50
CA ALA A 145 3.86 10.44 -13.32
C ALA A 145 2.97 11.60 -12.82
N GLY A 146 3.45 12.37 -11.85
CA GLY A 146 2.74 13.53 -11.31
C GLY A 146 2.47 14.60 -12.37
N ARG A 147 3.44 14.87 -13.26
CA ARG A 147 3.26 15.79 -14.39
C ARG A 147 2.30 15.26 -15.44
N MET A 148 2.44 13.98 -15.82
CA MET A 148 1.60 13.35 -16.84
C MET A 148 0.13 13.24 -16.42
N LEU A 149 -0.11 13.05 -15.12
CA LEU A 149 -1.44 12.79 -14.57
C LEU A 149 -2.09 14.02 -13.91
N ALA A 150 -1.47 15.21 -14.00
CA ALA A 150 -1.98 16.42 -13.35
C ALA A 150 -3.43 16.75 -13.71
N ASP A 151 -3.82 16.48 -14.96
CA ASP A 151 -5.17 16.73 -15.50
C ASP A 151 -6.01 15.46 -15.69
N ALA A 152 -5.47 14.29 -15.31
CA ALA A 152 -6.16 13.01 -15.49
C ALA A 152 -7.36 12.89 -14.55
N ARG A 153 -8.52 12.51 -15.09
CA ARG A 153 -9.78 12.48 -14.35
C ARG A 153 -10.15 11.08 -13.89
N ASP A 154 -9.74 10.08 -14.66
CA ASP A 154 -10.07 8.68 -14.44
C ASP A 154 -9.02 7.74 -15.06
N THR A 155 -9.22 6.43 -14.86
CA THR A 155 -8.30 5.40 -15.33
C THR A 155 -8.18 5.33 -16.86
N SER A 156 -9.12 5.88 -17.64
CA SER A 156 -8.97 5.99 -19.09
C SER A 156 -7.94 7.05 -19.44
N ASP A 157 -8.00 8.23 -18.82
CA ASP A 157 -7.00 9.28 -19.02
C ASP A 157 -5.60 8.80 -18.62
N LEU A 158 -5.50 8.07 -17.49
CA LEU A 158 -4.23 7.45 -17.07
C LEU A 158 -3.71 6.46 -18.10
N ARG A 159 -4.58 5.57 -18.59
CA ARG A 159 -4.20 4.57 -19.60
C ARG A 159 -3.67 5.27 -20.85
N ASP A 160 -4.35 6.32 -21.30
CA ASP A 160 -3.98 7.06 -22.50
C ASP A 160 -2.65 7.82 -22.29
N ALA A 161 -2.44 8.41 -21.10
CA ALA A 161 -1.17 9.06 -20.73
C ALA A 161 0.02 8.10 -20.76
N PHE A 162 -0.16 6.83 -20.38
CA PHE A 162 0.87 5.80 -20.43
C PHE A 162 0.87 4.97 -21.73
N GLY A 163 0.26 5.47 -22.81
CA GLY A 163 0.37 4.87 -24.13
C GLY A 163 -0.58 3.68 -24.40
N GLY A 164 -1.74 3.65 -23.74
CA GLY A 164 -2.85 2.79 -24.12
C GLY A 164 -2.55 1.30 -23.92
N THR A 165 -2.42 0.58 -25.04
CA THR A 165 -2.10 -0.86 -25.07
C THR A 165 -0.76 -1.19 -24.43
N SER A 166 0.22 -0.27 -24.49
CA SER A 166 1.52 -0.45 -23.82
C SER A 166 1.34 -0.56 -22.32
N TYR A 167 0.56 0.35 -21.73
CA TYR A 167 0.24 0.35 -20.31
C TYR A 167 -0.45 -0.93 -19.86
N GLU A 168 -1.45 -1.43 -20.59
CA GLU A 168 -2.11 -2.70 -20.22
C GLU A 168 -1.18 -3.92 -20.33
N THR A 169 -0.18 -3.86 -21.20
CA THR A 169 0.83 -4.91 -21.30
C THR A 169 1.80 -4.84 -20.12
N GLN A 170 2.27 -3.65 -19.78
CA GLN A 170 3.09 -3.41 -18.58
C GLN A 170 2.36 -3.83 -17.31
N ARG A 171 1.10 -3.41 -17.13
CA ARG A 171 0.26 -3.77 -15.98
C ARG A 171 0.11 -5.27 -15.81
N ARG A 172 -0.10 -6.03 -16.90
CA ARG A 172 -0.16 -7.50 -16.85
C ARG A 172 1.18 -8.14 -16.51
N HIS A 173 2.26 -7.60 -17.04
CA HIS A 173 3.61 -8.07 -16.72
C HIS A 173 3.94 -7.83 -15.24
N GLU A 174 3.63 -6.64 -14.73
CA GLU A 174 3.80 -6.30 -13.32
C GLU A 174 2.96 -7.20 -12.42
N LEU A 175 1.70 -7.49 -12.77
CA LEU A 175 0.90 -8.44 -12.01
C LEU A 175 1.59 -9.80 -11.89
N ALA A 176 2.06 -10.37 -13.00
CA ALA A 176 2.74 -11.68 -12.98
C ALA A 176 4.04 -11.64 -12.17
N ARG A 177 4.80 -10.54 -12.26
CA ARG A 177 6.03 -10.35 -11.49
C ARG A 177 5.75 -10.26 -9.98
N LEU A 178 4.74 -9.50 -9.60
CA LEU A 178 4.33 -9.34 -8.20
C LEU A 178 3.77 -10.65 -7.63
N GLU A 179 3.05 -11.44 -8.43
CA GLU A 179 2.60 -12.78 -8.03
C GLU A 179 3.79 -13.71 -7.71
N ALA A 180 4.83 -13.72 -8.56
CA ALA A 180 6.05 -14.47 -8.30
C ALA A 180 6.77 -13.98 -7.02
N LEU A 181 6.77 -12.66 -6.77
CA LEU A 181 7.34 -12.08 -5.55
C LEU A 181 6.55 -12.49 -4.29
N CYS A 182 5.21 -12.57 -4.38
CA CYS A 182 4.37 -13.10 -3.30
C CYS A 182 4.74 -14.56 -2.98
N GLU A 183 4.90 -15.40 -4.00
CA GLU A 183 5.27 -16.81 -3.82
C GLU A 183 6.64 -16.94 -3.14
N GLU A 184 7.63 -16.16 -3.59
CA GLU A 184 8.97 -16.11 -2.98
C GLU A 184 8.89 -15.70 -1.50
N PHE A 185 8.14 -14.63 -1.20
CA PHE A 185 7.95 -14.14 0.17
C PHE A 185 7.32 -15.20 1.08
N TRP A 186 6.21 -15.81 0.66
CA TRP A 186 5.51 -16.80 1.49
C TRP A 186 6.36 -18.06 1.73
N ALA A 187 7.14 -18.49 0.74
CA ALA A 187 8.08 -19.59 0.91
C ALA A 187 9.19 -19.26 1.92
N ALA A 188 9.67 -18.01 1.95
CA ALA A 188 10.64 -17.56 2.95
C ALA A 188 10.01 -17.45 4.35
N GLU A 189 8.80 -16.88 4.45
CA GLU A 189 8.06 -16.72 5.71
C GLU A 189 7.76 -18.06 6.39
N GLU A 190 7.38 -19.08 5.64
CA GLU A 190 7.15 -20.42 6.17
C GLU A 190 8.38 -20.98 6.90
N LYS A 191 9.57 -20.78 6.30
CA LYS A 191 10.86 -21.20 6.88
C LYS A 191 11.32 -20.29 8.02
N ALA A 192 10.98 -19.00 7.99
CA ALA A 192 11.31 -18.05 9.05
C ALA A 192 10.47 -18.22 10.32
N LEU A 193 9.26 -18.77 10.22
CA LEU A 193 8.30 -18.85 11.31
C LEU A 193 8.82 -19.57 12.57
N PRO A 194 9.49 -20.74 12.49
CA PRO A 194 10.06 -21.41 13.67
C PRO A 194 11.07 -20.53 14.40
N LEU A 195 11.94 -19.86 13.64
CA LEU A 195 12.98 -18.98 14.18
C LEU A 195 12.38 -17.76 14.89
N ARG A 196 11.37 -17.11 14.29
CA ARG A 196 10.62 -16.02 14.94
C ARG A 196 9.94 -16.48 16.23
N LYS A 197 9.35 -17.69 16.24
CA LYS A 197 8.76 -18.27 17.47
C LYS A 197 9.79 -18.49 18.57
N MET A 198 11.02 -18.92 18.22
CA MET A 198 12.11 -19.09 19.19
C MET A 198 12.60 -17.75 19.77
N LEU A 199 12.66 -16.70 18.95
CA LEU A 199 13.04 -15.36 19.38
C LEU A 199 11.97 -14.70 20.27
N GLN A 200 10.69 -14.93 20.00
CA GLN A 200 9.56 -14.29 20.70
C GLN A 200 8.99 -15.12 21.86
N GLY A 201 9.37 -16.39 21.99
CA GLY A 201 8.73 -17.37 22.89
C GLY A 201 9.06 -17.27 24.38
N GLY A 202 9.81 -16.25 24.83
CA GLY A 202 10.15 -16.02 26.24
C GLY A 202 11.15 -17.01 26.86
N ASP A 203 11.54 -18.06 26.15
CA ASP A 203 12.56 -19.04 26.55
C ASP A 203 13.95 -18.55 26.14
N TYR A 204 14.72 -18.06 27.11
CA TYR A 204 16.02 -17.44 26.88
C TYR A 204 17.00 -18.35 26.14
N GLU A 205 17.08 -19.64 26.48
CA GLU A 205 17.99 -20.60 25.85
C GLU A 205 17.63 -20.80 24.37
N LYS A 206 16.34 -20.91 24.06
CA LYS A 206 15.88 -21.00 22.66
C LYS A 206 16.17 -19.73 21.89
N SER A 207 15.97 -18.55 22.49
CA SER A 207 16.28 -17.28 21.84
C SER A 207 17.79 -17.13 21.60
N MET A 208 18.64 -17.55 22.54
CA MET A 208 20.10 -17.54 22.35
C MET A 208 20.52 -18.50 21.24
N ARG A 209 19.99 -19.73 21.23
CA ARG A 209 20.25 -20.69 20.14
C ARG A 209 19.81 -20.16 18.78
N ALA A 210 18.66 -19.50 18.70
CA ALA A 210 18.19 -18.85 17.47
C ALA A 210 19.18 -17.80 16.98
N ARG A 211 19.65 -16.91 17.88
CA ARG A 211 20.65 -15.88 17.53
C ARG A 211 21.99 -16.47 17.11
N GLU A 212 22.47 -17.52 17.77
CA GLU A 212 23.71 -18.20 17.38
C GLU A 212 23.60 -18.84 16.00
N LEU A 213 22.47 -19.48 15.72
CA LEU A 213 22.20 -20.10 14.43
C LEU A 213 22.15 -19.03 13.33
N MET A 214 21.41 -17.94 13.57
CA MET A 214 21.35 -16.77 12.68
C MET A 214 22.75 -16.18 12.41
N ALA A 215 23.55 -15.98 13.46
CA ALA A 215 24.90 -15.44 13.33
C ALA A 215 25.83 -16.32 12.49
N ARG A 216 25.68 -17.66 12.52
CA ARG A 216 26.48 -18.58 11.68
C ARG A 216 26.21 -18.40 10.19
N HIS A 217 25.03 -17.92 9.82
CA HIS A 217 24.63 -17.67 8.44
C HIS A 217 24.68 -16.19 8.05
N ASP A 218 25.30 -15.34 8.88
CA ASP A 218 25.35 -13.90 8.66
C ASP A 218 23.93 -13.30 8.48
N ILE A 219 22.94 -13.74 9.26
CA ILE A 219 21.59 -13.15 9.29
C ILE A 219 21.31 -12.59 10.68
N ASP A 220 20.50 -11.53 10.76
CA ASP A 220 20.11 -10.90 12.03
C ASP A 220 18.59 -10.69 12.16
N GLU A 221 18.14 -10.14 13.29
CA GLU A 221 16.72 -9.90 13.53
C GLU A 221 16.12 -8.85 12.57
N ASN A 222 16.94 -7.94 12.02
CA ASN A 222 16.49 -6.96 11.03
C ASN A 222 16.18 -7.62 9.69
N ASP A 223 16.99 -8.59 9.26
CA ASP A 223 16.69 -9.37 8.04
C ASP A 223 15.32 -10.05 8.14
N LEU A 224 14.95 -10.52 9.33
CA LEU A 224 13.64 -11.14 9.58
C LEU A 224 12.50 -10.14 9.72
N CYS A 225 12.78 -8.85 9.97
CA CYS A 225 11.74 -7.83 10.19
C CYS A 225 11.61 -6.85 9.03
N ALA A 226 12.59 -6.81 8.11
CA ALA A 226 12.55 -5.95 6.94
C ALA A 226 11.43 -6.37 5.98
N ALA A 227 10.80 -5.40 5.33
CA ALA A 227 9.87 -5.69 4.26
C ALA A 227 10.63 -6.37 3.10
N TRP A 228 10.11 -7.48 2.57
CA TRP A 228 10.81 -8.34 1.61
C TRP A 228 11.38 -7.59 0.40
N HIS A 229 10.62 -6.62 -0.11
CA HIS A 229 11.00 -5.80 -1.27
C HIS A 229 12.02 -4.69 -0.97
N HIS A 230 12.29 -4.43 0.32
CA HIS A 230 13.38 -3.55 0.76
C HIS A 230 14.70 -4.31 0.98
N VAL A 231 14.69 -5.63 0.84
CA VAL A 231 15.89 -6.46 0.94
C VAL A 231 16.44 -6.70 -0.47
N PRO A 232 17.72 -6.40 -0.75
CA PRO A 232 18.33 -6.68 -2.04
C PRO A 232 18.24 -8.16 -2.40
N ARG A 233 18.07 -8.48 -3.69
CA ARG A 233 17.88 -9.87 -4.16
C ARG A 233 18.97 -10.83 -3.65
N GLU A 234 20.23 -10.44 -3.75
CA GLU A 234 21.36 -11.26 -3.27
C GLU A 234 21.28 -11.57 -1.77
N ARG A 235 20.78 -10.62 -0.96
CA ARG A 235 20.59 -10.82 0.49
C ARG A 235 19.39 -11.74 0.74
N ARG A 236 18.33 -11.65 -0.06
CA ARG A 236 17.17 -12.57 0.01
C ARG A 236 17.55 -14.00 -0.31
N ASP A 237 18.32 -14.21 -1.38
CA ASP A 237 18.80 -15.55 -1.75
C ASP A 237 19.64 -16.17 -0.61
N ARG A 238 20.52 -15.39 0.01
CA ARG A 238 21.27 -15.81 1.21
C ARG A 238 20.37 -16.11 2.40
N LEU A 239 19.37 -15.27 2.65
CA LEU A 239 18.42 -15.46 3.74
C LEU A 239 17.60 -16.75 3.53
N VAL A 240 17.12 -17.02 2.31
CA VAL A 240 16.39 -18.25 1.99
C VAL A 240 17.26 -19.48 2.25
N ALA A 241 18.51 -19.49 1.75
CA ALA A 241 19.44 -20.60 1.98
C ALA A 241 19.72 -20.80 3.49
N ALA A 242 19.96 -19.72 4.23
CA ALA A 242 20.16 -19.76 5.67
C ALA A 242 18.95 -20.35 6.41
N LEU A 243 17.73 -19.90 6.05
CA LEU A 243 16.49 -20.36 6.66
C LEU A 243 16.23 -21.86 6.41
N GLU A 244 16.64 -22.40 5.26
CA GLU A 244 16.57 -23.85 5.00
C GLU A 244 17.43 -24.65 5.97
N GLU A 245 18.64 -24.20 6.24
CA GLU A 245 19.55 -24.84 7.20
C GLU A 245 19.09 -24.66 8.66
N CYS A 246 18.38 -23.56 8.95
CA CYS A 246 17.85 -23.27 10.28
C CYS A 246 16.56 -24.04 10.62
N SER A 247 15.85 -24.56 9.62
CA SER A 247 14.55 -25.22 9.77
C SER A 247 14.63 -26.70 10.16
N LEU A 248 15.84 -27.21 10.43
CA LEU A 248 16.15 -28.57 10.92
C LEU A 248 16.20 -28.65 12.46
#